data_AF-A0A0M8YJP6-F1
#
_entry.id   AF-A0A0M8YJP6-F1
#
_cell.length_a   1.000
_cell.length_b   1.000
_cell.length_c   1.000
_cell.angle_alpha   90.00
_cell.angle_beta   90.00
_cell.angle_gamma   90.00
#
_symmetry.space_group_name_H-M   'P 1'
#
loop_
_entity.id
_entity.type
_entity.pdbx_description
1 polymer ?
#
loop_
_entity_poly.entity_id
_entity_poly.type
_entity_poly.pdbx_seq_one_letter_code
_entity_poly.pdbx_strand_id
1 'polypeptide(L)'
;GLFYRDAIRDYYRAQGLPEPYEAGARRKVFPERVERRILTAAGHHRDGAVLFRKTSCAVAYAHGVADYNGHYGIRELCDICPAAQLGRCATEWKPPDPNTAAALARELGGRLVAITDRAVVVAGLDEQARYLMQHSFGFQVHDVTKPHHPHRHGRAD
;
A
#
# COMPACT_ATOMS: atom_id res chain seq x y z
N GLY A 1 -5.37 -7.20 5.45
CA GLY A 1 -4.55 -8.29 6.02
C GLY A 1 -4.37 -8.10 7.51
N LEU A 2 -4.37 -9.19 8.26
CA LEU A 2 -4.23 -9.19 9.74
C LEU A 2 -2.81 -9.61 10.09
N PHE A 3 -2.15 -8.90 11.02
CA PHE A 3 -0.88 -9.37 11.57
C PHE A 3 -1.21 -10.42 12.66
N TYR A 4 -1.08 -11.70 12.36
CA TYR A 4 -1.56 -12.78 13.25
C TYR A 4 -0.47 -13.22 14.22
N ARG A 5 -0.30 -12.44 15.30
CA ARG A 5 0.57 -12.77 16.44
C ARG A 5 -0.07 -13.83 17.34
N ASP A 6 0.76 -14.46 18.16
CA ASP A 6 0.34 -15.43 19.17
C ASP A 6 -0.79 -14.88 20.06
N ALA A 7 -0.69 -13.62 20.53
CA ALA A 7 -1.75 -12.99 21.32
C ALA A 7 -3.12 -12.93 20.61
N ILE A 8 -3.14 -12.75 19.28
CA ILE A 8 -4.39 -12.74 18.50
C ILE A 8 -4.87 -14.18 18.28
N ARG A 9 -3.96 -15.13 18.08
CA ARG A 9 -4.28 -16.55 18.00
C ARG A 9 -4.94 -17.06 19.28
N ASP A 10 -4.35 -16.73 20.41
CA ASP A 10 -4.82 -17.16 21.73
C ASP A 10 -6.22 -16.58 22.02
N TYR A 11 -6.46 -15.33 21.62
CA TYR A 11 -7.80 -14.74 21.65
C TYR A 11 -8.81 -15.53 20.81
N TYR A 12 -8.48 -15.87 19.55
CA TYR A 12 -9.38 -16.64 18.69
C TYR A 12 -9.76 -17.99 19.33
N ARG A 13 -8.77 -18.72 19.86
CA ARG A 13 -8.98 -20.00 20.55
C ARG A 13 -9.86 -19.85 21.78
N ALA A 14 -9.57 -18.85 22.62
CA ALA A 14 -10.34 -18.59 23.84
C ALA A 14 -11.81 -18.24 23.55
N GLN A 15 -12.10 -17.66 22.39
CA GLN A 15 -13.46 -17.32 21.94
C GLN A 15 -14.12 -18.39 21.05
N GLY A 16 -13.46 -19.54 20.82
CA GLY A 16 -13.98 -20.58 19.93
C GLY A 16 -14.13 -20.15 18.47
N LEU A 17 -13.38 -19.14 18.03
CA LEU A 17 -13.42 -18.62 16.66
C LEU A 17 -12.50 -19.43 15.72
N PRO A 18 -12.90 -19.67 14.46
CA PRO A 18 -12.05 -20.33 13.49
C PRO A 18 -10.78 -19.52 13.20
N GLU A 19 -9.61 -20.14 13.36
CA GLU A 19 -8.31 -19.49 13.13
C GLU A 19 -8.13 -19.17 11.63
N PRO A 20 -7.80 -17.93 11.27
CA PRO A 20 -7.65 -17.53 9.86
C PRO A 20 -6.36 -18.02 9.20
N TYR A 21 -5.40 -18.54 9.98
CA TYR A 21 -4.12 -19.08 9.51
C TYR A 21 -3.74 -20.31 10.32
N GLU A 22 -3.12 -21.30 9.67
CA GLU A 22 -2.64 -22.54 10.31
C GLU A 22 -1.39 -22.32 11.19
N ALA A 23 -0.63 -21.26 10.93
CA ALA A 23 0.55 -20.86 11.69
C ALA A 23 0.54 -19.33 11.96
N GLY A 24 1.38 -18.87 12.88
CA GLY A 24 1.53 -17.44 13.16
C GLY A 24 1.95 -16.67 11.90
N ALA A 25 1.03 -15.89 11.33
CA ALA A 25 1.33 -15.03 10.18
C ALA A 25 2.00 -13.75 10.69
N ARG A 26 3.34 -13.71 10.64
CA ARG A 26 4.17 -12.53 10.95
C ARG A 26 3.93 -11.33 10.01
N ARG A 27 2.92 -11.37 9.14
CA ARG A 27 2.67 -10.39 8.08
C ARG A 27 1.18 -10.11 7.99
N LYS A 28 0.84 -8.89 7.57
CA LYS A 28 -0.53 -8.48 7.23
C LYS A 28 -0.97 -9.08 5.88
N VAL A 29 -0.94 -10.40 5.76
CA VAL A 29 -1.49 -11.10 4.59
C VAL A 29 -3.00 -11.22 4.80
N PHE A 30 -3.77 -11.36 3.74
CA PHE A 30 -5.17 -11.77 3.82
C PHE A 30 -5.24 -13.17 3.17
N PRO A 31 -5.87 -14.19 3.79
CA PRO A 31 -5.86 -15.52 3.21
C PRO A 31 -6.52 -15.49 1.83
N GLU A 32 -5.84 -15.99 0.80
CA GLU A 32 -6.30 -15.87 -0.59
C GLU A 32 -7.72 -16.44 -0.80
N ARG A 33 -8.04 -17.55 -0.13
CA ARG A 33 -9.38 -18.14 -0.18
C ARG A 33 -10.45 -17.22 0.43
N VAL A 34 -10.12 -16.52 1.53
CA VAL A 34 -11.04 -15.57 2.17
C VAL A 34 -11.16 -14.32 1.30
N GLU A 35 -10.06 -13.85 0.73
CA GLU A 35 -10.04 -12.74 -0.24
C GLU A 35 -10.98 -12.99 -1.40
N ARG A 36 -10.83 -14.15 -2.05
CA ARG A 36 -11.64 -14.54 -3.19
C ARG A 36 -13.13 -14.53 -2.85
N ARG A 37 -13.50 -15.05 -1.68
CA ARG A 37 -14.89 -15.02 -1.20
C ARG A 37 -15.42 -13.60 -1.05
N ILE A 38 -14.63 -12.68 -0.48
CA ILE A 38 -15.03 -11.28 -0.32
C ILE A 38 -15.18 -10.60 -1.68
N LEU A 39 -14.23 -10.78 -2.59
CA LEU A 39 -14.27 -10.17 -3.92
C LEU A 39 -15.47 -10.70 -4.73
N THR A 40 -15.73 -12.00 -4.67
CA THR A 40 -16.92 -12.60 -5.30
C THR A 40 -18.21 -12.02 -4.72
N ALA A 41 -18.34 -11.96 -3.39
CA ALA A 41 -19.54 -11.40 -2.75
C ALA A 41 -19.74 -9.92 -3.10
N ALA A 42 -18.66 -9.13 -3.13
CA ALA A 42 -18.68 -7.73 -3.51
C ALA A 42 -19.09 -7.51 -4.97
N GLY A 43 -18.65 -8.37 -5.90
CA GLY A 43 -19.05 -8.33 -7.30
C GLY A 43 -20.53 -8.61 -7.55
N HIS A 44 -21.22 -9.26 -6.61
CA HIS A 44 -22.66 -9.53 -6.68
C HIS A 44 -23.54 -8.45 -6.03
N HIS A 45 -22.96 -7.45 -5.37
CA HIS A 45 -23.73 -6.35 -4.78
C HIS A 45 -24.32 -5.45 -5.88
N ARG A 46 -25.65 -5.24 -5.86
CA ARG A 46 -26.39 -4.48 -6.89
C ARG A 46 -25.91 -3.03 -7.06
N ASP A 47 -25.44 -2.41 -5.99
CA ASP A 47 -24.92 -1.03 -6.01
C ASP A 47 -23.38 -0.97 -6.16
N GLY A 48 -22.72 -2.13 -6.28
CA GLY A 48 -21.27 -2.27 -6.30
C GLY A 48 -20.65 -1.96 -4.94
N ALA A 49 -20.12 -2.97 -4.24
CA ALA A 49 -19.36 -2.70 -3.02
C ALA A 49 -18.06 -1.96 -3.37
N VAL A 50 -17.89 -0.76 -2.80
CA VAL A 50 -16.68 0.03 -2.96
C VAL A 50 -15.57 -0.56 -2.09
N LEU A 51 -14.60 -1.22 -2.72
CA LEU A 51 -13.48 -1.88 -2.06
C LEU A 51 -12.14 -1.23 -2.40
N PHE A 52 -11.16 -1.41 -1.51
CA PHE A 52 -9.79 -0.92 -1.70
C PHE A 52 -8.79 -1.89 -1.09
N ARG A 53 -7.63 -2.06 -1.73
CA ARG A 53 -6.49 -2.78 -1.14
C ARG A 53 -5.87 -2.02 0.04
N LYS A 54 -5.97 -0.69 0.00
CA LYS A 54 -5.29 0.23 0.92
C LYS A 54 -6.29 1.18 1.56
N THR A 55 -6.27 1.26 2.88
CA THR A 55 -7.14 2.15 3.66
C THR A 55 -6.95 3.62 3.28
N SER A 56 -5.73 4.05 2.94
CA SER A 56 -5.49 5.41 2.47
C SER A 56 -6.28 5.77 1.21
N CYS A 57 -6.43 4.82 0.28
CA CYS A 57 -7.24 5.02 -0.92
C CYS A 57 -8.73 5.16 -0.58
N ALA A 58 -9.22 4.40 0.40
CA ALA A 58 -10.60 4.51 0.88
C ALA A 58 -10.88 5.87 1.50
N VAL A 59 -9.94 6.37 2.33
CA VAL A 59 -10.02 7.71 2.92
C VAL A 59 -9.98 8.78 1.83
N ALA A 60 -9.01 8.72 0.92
CA ALA A 60 -8.90 9.67 -0.19
C ALA A 60 -10.18 9.72 -1.05
N TYR A 61 -10.76 8.55 -1.33
CA TYR A 61 -12.03 8.44 -2.05
C TYR A 61 -13.19 9.13 -1.33
N ALA A 62 -13.35 8.90 -0.02
CA ALA A 62 -14.37 9.54 0.80
C ALA A 62 -14.23 11.07 0.83
N HIS A 63 -13.01 11.58 0.68
CA HIS A 63 -12.72 13.01 0.63
C HIS A 63 -12.69 13.61 -0.79
N GLY A 64 -12.91 12.81 -1.84
CA GLY A 64 -12.92 13.32 -3.20
C GLY A 64 -11.54 13.61 -3.80
N VAL A 65 -10.45 13.15 -3.17
CA VAL A 65 -9.06 13.48 -3.55
C VAL A 65 -8.29 12.26 -4.06
N ALA A 66 -7.15 12.48 -4.72
CA ALA A 66 -6.23 11.40 -5.09
C ALA A 66 -5.54 10.79 -3.86
N ASP A 67 -5.07 9.54 -3.98
CA ASP A 67 -4.26 8.92 -2.92
C ASP A 67 -2.89 9.61 -2.82
N TYR A 68 -2.57 10.10 -1.63
CA TYR A 68 -1.32 10.79 -1.31
C TYR A 68 -0.14 9.83 -1.05
N ASN A 69 -0.35 8.52 -1.18
CA ASN A 69 0.71 7.52 -1.06
C ASN A 69 1.29 7.13 -2.42
N GLY A 70 0.67 7.55 -3.51
CA GLY A 70 1.15 7.27 -4.84
C GLY A 70 0.96 5.83 -5.29
N HIS A 71 -0.07 5.14 -4.80
CA HIS A 71 -0.33 3.74 -5.21
C HIS A 71 -0.63 3.58 -6.71
N TYR A 72 -0.95 4.66 -7.43
CA TYR A 72 -1.23 4.61 -8.86
C TYR A 72 -0.05 4.07 -9.70
N GLY A 73 1.20 4.37 -9.29
CA GLY A 73 2.40 3.79 -9.89
C GLY A 73 2.56 2.29 -9.67
N ILE A 74 1.83 1.72 -8.71
CA ILE A 74 1.83 0.30 -8.37
C ILE A 74 0.45 -0.26 -8.70
N ARG A 75 0.15 -0.35 -10.00
CA ARG A 75 -1.19 -0.63 -10.53
C ARG A 75 -1.80 -1.92 -10.00
N GLU A 76 -0.97 -2.89 -9.61
CA GLU A 76 -1.39 -4.16 -9.04
C GLU A 76 -2.05 -3.98 -7.65
N LEU A 77 -1.85 -2.85 -6.96
CA LEU A 77 -2.57 -2.48 -5.73
C LEU A 77 -3.89 -1.76 -5.99
N CYS A 78 -4.13 -1.35 -7.23
CA CYS A 78 -5.25 -0.52 -7.64
C CYS A 78 -6.33 -1.33 -8.39
N ASP A 79 -6.16 -2.65 -8.49
CA ASP A 79 -6.99 -3.59 -9.26
C ASP A 79 -8.48 -3.61 -8.88
N ILE A 80 -8.80 -3.24 -7.63
CA ILE A 80 -10.18 -3.20 -7.10
C ILE A 80 -10.67 -1.80 -6.74
N CYS A 81 -9.86 -0.76 -6.97
CA CYS A 81 -10.26 0.62 -6.68
C CYS A 81 -11.40 1.05 -7.64
N PRO A 82 -12.37 1.87 -7.18
CA PRO A 82 -13.41 2.40 -8.06
C PRO A 82 -12.82 3.23 -9.21
N ALA A 83 -13.45 3.16 -10.38
CA ALA A 83 -13.02 3.88 -11.58
C ALA A 83 -12.89 5.40 -11.35
N ALA A 84 -13.81 5.99 -10.57
CA ALA A 84 -13.72 7.40 -10.19
C ALA A 84 -12.45 7.73 -9.38
N GLN A 85 -12.03 6.85 -8.47
CA GLN A 85 -10.78 7.04 -7.73
C GLN A 85 -9.56 6.87 -8.64
N LEU A 86 -9.58 5.86 -9.51
CA LEU A 86 -8.52 5.62 -10.48
C LEU A 86 -8.34 6.83 -11.41
N GLY A 87 -9.42 7.44 -11.86
CA GLY A 87 -9.39 8.67 -12.67
C GLY A 87 -8.71 9.83 -11.96
N ARG A 88 -9.10 10.12 -10.71
CA ARG A 88 -8.46 11.17 -9.90
C ARG A 88 -6.97 10.90 -9.70
N CYS A 89 -6.63 9.68 -9.30
CA CYS A 89 -5.24 9.28 -9.12
C CYS A 89 -4.44 9.41 -10.43
N ALA A 90 -5.01 9.04 -11.58
CA ALA A 90 -4.36 9.17 -12.88
C ALA A 90 -4.05 10.63 -13.25
N THR A 91 -4.98 11.54 -12.97
CA THR A 91 -4.81 12.98 -13.24
C THR A 91 -3.72 13.62 -12.39
N GLU A 92 -3.67 13.25 -11.10
CA GLU A 92 -2.69 13.80 -10.16
C GLU A 92 -1.33 13.09 -10.21
N TRP A 93 -1.27 11.89 -10.81
CA TRP A 93 -0.05 11.10 -10.89
C TRP A 93 0.98 11.77 -11.80
N LYS A 94 1.96 12.41 -11.19
CA LYS A 94 3.06 13.08 -11.87
C LYS A 94 4.36 12.70 -11.16
N PRO A 95 5.36 12.18 -11.89
CA PRO A 95 6.70 12.01 -11.33
C PRO A 95 7.22 13.33 -10.77
N PRO A 96 7.85 13.34 -9.58
CA PRO A 96 8.40 14.55 -9.02
C PRO A 96 9.59 15.04 -9.85
N ASP A 97 9.86 16.34 -9.78
CA ASP A 97 11.07 16.92 -10.35
C ASP A 97 12.33 16.28 -9.73
N PRO A 98 13.31 15.81 -10.53
CA PRO A 98 14.51 15.15 -10.01
C PRO A 98 15.32 15.99 -9.04
N ASN A 99 15.44 17.31 -9.27
CA ASN A 99 16.23 18.17 -8.39
C ASN A 99 15.55 18.34 -7.02
N THR A 100 14.24 18.51 -7.02
CA THR A 100 13.41 18.61 -5.82
C THR A 100 13.44 17.31 -5.02
N ALA A 101 13.29 16.16 -5.70
CA ALA A 101 13.39 14.85 -5.06
C ALA A 101 14.80 14.60 -4.48
N ALA A 102 15.86 14.97 -5.20
CA ALA A 102 17.23 14.85 -4.71
C ALA A 102 17.50 15.76 -3.50
N ALA A 103 16.99 17.00 -3.51
CA ALA A 103 17.13 17.93 -2.41
C ALA A 103 16.47 17.41 -1.13
N LEU A 104 15.21 16.96 -1.23
CA LEU A 104 14.48 16.41 -0.08
C LEU A 104 15.10 15.10 0.42
N ALA A 105 15.52 14.20 -0.48
CA ALA A 105 16.20 12.97 -0.07
C ALA A 105 17.48 13.27 0.73
N ARG A 106 18.25 14.29 0.32
CA ARG A 106 19.46 14.73 1.03
C ARG A 106 19.14 15.37 2.38
N GLU A 107 18.12 16.23 2.44
CA GLU A 107 17.66 16.83 3.70
C GLU A 107 17.27 15.76 4.73
N LEU A 108 16.67 14.66 4.27
CA LEU A 108 16.27 13.53 5.10
C LEU A 108 17.40 12.52 5.38
N GLY A 109 18.65 12.85 5.02
CA GLY A 109 19.83 12.04 5.33
C GLY A 109 20.11 10.89 4.35
N GLY A 110 19.47 10.88 3.18
CA GLY A 110 19.68 9.90 2.12
C GLY A 110 20.15 10.51 0.81
N ARG A 111 19.94 9.79 -0.29
CA ARG A 111 20.18 10.28 -1.64
C ARG A 111 19.18 9.71 -2.63
N LEU A 112 18.87 10.49 -3.67
CA LEU A 112 18.14 10.01 -4.83
C LEU A 112 19.02 9.02 -5.62
N VAL A 113 18.43 7.91 -6.04
CA VAL A 113 19.05 6.91 -6.90
C VAL A 113 18.44 6.98 -8.30
N ALA A 114 17.12 6.97 -8.39
CA ALA A 114 16.39 7.05 -9.66
C ALA A 114 14.94 7.50 -9.44
N ILE A 115 14.29 7.99 -10.50
CA ILE A 115 12.84 8.12 -10.57
C ILE A 115 12.40 7.23 -11.73
N THR A 116 11.52 6.28 -11.45
CA THR A 116 10.94 5.38 -12.45
C THR A 116 9.51 5.79 -12.78
N ASP A 117 8.88 5.08 -13.70
CA ASP A 117 7.45 5.17 -13.97
C ASP A 117 6.57 4.74 -12.77
N ARG A 118 7.17 4.08 -11.78
CA ARG A 118 6.46 3.49 -10.63
C ARG A 118 6.76 4.17 -9.30
N ALA A 119 8.01 4.57 -9.06
CA ALA A 119 8.47 5.06 -7.76
C ALA A 119 9.74 5.92 -7.84
N VAL A 120 9.95 6.74 -6.81
CA VAL A 120 11.25 7.30 -6.47
C VAL A 120 12.05 6.22 -5.76
N VAL A 121 13.27 5.97 -6.23
CA VAL A 121 14.22 5.07 -5.58
C VAL A 121 15.27 5.90 -4.86
N VAL A 122 15.48 5.61 -3.58
CA VAL A 122 16.42 6.30 -2.69
C VAL A 122 17.37 5.32 -2.03
N ALA A 123 18.44 5.84 -1.43
CA ALA A 123 19.31 5.08 -0.55
C ALA A 123 19.52 5.81 0.77
N GLY A 124 19.46 5.06 1.87
CA GLY A 124 19.77 5.56 3.22
C GLY A 124 18.56 6.15 3.97
N LEU A 125 17.35 6.05 3.43
CA LEU A 125 16.16 6.55 4.13
C LEU A 125 15.50 5.45 4.96
N ASP A 126 15.07 5.81 6.16
CA ASP A 126 14.25 4.95 7.00
C ASP A 126 12.77 4.99 6.58
N GLU A 127 11.90 4.32 7.32
CA GLU A 127 10.48 4.26 6.96
C GLU A 127 9.77 5.61 7.09
N GLN A 128 10.09 6.40 8.10
CA GLN A 128 9.44 7.68 8.35
C GLN A 128 9.86 8.75 7.33
N ALA A 129 11.16 8.82 7.04
CA ALA A 129 11.68 9.70 6.01
C ALA A 129 11.07 9.42 4.62
N ARG A 130 10.91 8.13 4.27
CA ARG A 130 10.23 7.75 3.03
C ARG A 130 8.75 8.13 3.03
N TYR A 131 8.04 8.00 4.16
CA TYR A 131 6.64 8.43 4.23
C TYR A 131 6.48 9.92 4.02
N LEU A 132 7.33 10.74 4.64
CA LEU A 132 7.32 12.19 4.40
C LEU A 132 7.50 12.49 2.91
N MET A 133 8.54 11.91 2.30
CA MET A 133 8.83 12.11 0.89
C MET A 133 7.68 11.63 -0.01
N GLN A 134 7.07 10.49 0.32
CA GLN A 134 5.93 9.92 -0.39
C GLN A 134 4.69 10.82 -0.33
N HIS A 135 4.39 11.37 0.85
CA HIS A 135 3.24 12.28 1.04
C HIS A 135 3.47 13.66 0.43
N SER A 136 4.71 14.15 0.43
CA SER A 136 5.07 15.40 -0.23
C SER A 136 4.90 15.36 -1.75
N PHE A 137 5.15 14.19 -2.38
CA PHE A 137 5.08 14.05 -3.84
C PHE A 137 3.84 13.33 -4.33
N GLY A 138 3.05 12.69 -3.45
CA GLY A 138 1.98 11.79 -3.88
C GLY A 138 2.51 10.63 -4.73
N PHE A 139 3.75 10.19 -4.49
CA PHE A 139 4.50 9.24 -5.32
C PHE A 139 5.15 8.17 -4.43
N GLN A 140 5.20 6.91 -4.87
CA GLN A 140 5.84 5.86 -4.06
C GLN A 140 7.34 6.14 -3.88
N VAL A 141 7.86 5.84 -2.69
CA VAL A 141 9.29 5.98 -2.36
C VAL A 141 9.83 4.67 -1.81
N HIS A 142 10.86 4.13 -2.45
CA HIS A 142 11.47 2.85 -2.11
C HIS A 142 12.96 3.03 -1.79
N ASP A 143 13.41 2.43 -0.69
CA ASP A 143 14.84 2.36 -0.41
C ASP A 143 15.45 1.12 -1.08
N VAL A 144 16.63 1.26 -1.70
CA VAL A 144 17.35 0.15 -2.34
C VAL A 144 17.63 -1.03 -1.39
N THR A 145 17.75 -0.78 -0.08
CA THR A 145 17.97 -1.81 0.94
C THR A 145 16.68 -2.46 1.44
N LYS A 146 15.52 -1.99 0.98
CA LYS A 146 14.19 -2.46 1.40
C LYS A 146 13.33 -2.74 0.16
N PRO A 147 13.72 -3.73 -0.66
CA PRO A 147 13.06 -3.99 -1.93
C PRO A 147 11.60 -4.40 -1.74
N HIS A 148 10.74 -3.87 -2.60
CA HIS A 148 9.34 -4.27 -2.70
C HIS A 148 9.24 -5.40 -3.72
N HIS A 149 9.05 -6.63 -3.25
CA HIS A 149 8.85 -7.76 -4.14
C HIS A 149 7.35 -7.96 -4.48
N PRO A 150 7.02 -8.34 -5.72
CA PRO A 150 5.66 -8.71 -6.10
C PRO A 150 5.07 -9.73 -5.13
N HIS A 151 3.82 -9.53 -4.72
CA HIS A 151 3.08 -10.36 -3.77
C HIS A 151 3.71 -10.51 -2.37
N ARG A 152 4.76 -9.73 -2.05
CA ARG A 152 5.36 -9.67 -0.71
C ARG A 152 5.13 -8.28 -0.13
N HIS A 153 4.10 -8.17 0.71
CA HIS A 153 3.79 -6.92 1.40
C HIS A 153 4.74 -6.66 2.58
N GLY A 154 5.44 -5.53 2.53
CA GLY A 154 6.33 -5.05 3.60
C GLY A 154 7.75 -5.64 3.50
N ARG A 155 8.55 -5.43 4.55
CA ARG A 155 9.94 -5.90 4.70
C ARG A 155 10.04 -7.36 4.25
N ALA A 156 10.47 -7.55 3.01
CA ALA A 156 10.54 -8.86 2.37
C ALA A 156 11.80 -9.62 2.78
N ASP A 157 12.75 -8.89 3.38
CA ASP A 157 14.04 -9.32 3.94
C ASP A 157 14.23 -8.74 5.35
#